data_AF-A0A1S9PFU8-F1
#
_entry.id   AF-A0A1S9PFU8-F1
#
_cell.length_a   1.000
_cell.length_b   1.000
_cell.length_c   1.000
_cell.angle_alpha   90.00
_cell.angle_beta   90.00
_cell.angle_gamma   90.00
#
_symmetry.space_group_name_H-M   'P 1'
#
loop_
_entity.id
_entity.type
_entity.pdbx_description
1 polymer ?
#
loop_
_entity_poly.entity_id
_entity_poly.type
_entity_poly.pdbx_seq_one_letter_code
_entity_poly.pdbx_strand_id
1 'polypeptide(L)'
;MSEATLHIGRKIGKIRELRGIKQEALAAELGISQQAISKIEQSPDVDDASLEKIAKVLGVTADSIKSFSEEAVLNYFNTFNDNSTGAFNNFNCTFNPIDKVIELYERLLQAEKEKNDLLKK
;
A
#
# COMPACT_ATOMS: atom_id res chain seq x y z
N MET A 1 3.48 31.40 -0.76
CA MET A 1 2.44 30.35 -0.82
C MET A 1 2.71 29.55 -2.08
N SER A 2 3.37 28.39 -1.98
CA SER A 2 3.68 27.58 -3.17
C SER A 2 2.43 26.88 -3.63
N GLU A 3 2.00 27.16 -4.86
CA GLU A 3 1.04 26.32 -5.57
C GLU A 3 1.44 24.86 -5.39
N ALA A 4 0.47 24.04 -5.00
CA ALA A 4 0.54 22.59 -5.04
C ALA A 4 0.63 22.15 -6.52
N THR A 5 1.73 22.49 -7.18
CA THR A 5 2.03 22.05 -8.53
C THR A 5 2.03 20.53 -8.48
N LEU A 6 1.12 19.95 -9.26
CA LEU A 6 0.76 18.55 -9.28
C LEU A 6 1.94 17.75 -9.84
N HIS A 7 3.01 17.59 -9.05
CA HIS A 7 4.27 17.05 -9.54
C HIS A 7 4.19 15.52 -9.61
N ILE A 8 3.80 15.00 -10.77
CA ILE A 8 3.53 13.57 -10.97
C ILE A 8 4.77 12.72 -10.67
N GLY A 9 5.96 13.18 -11.08
CA GLY A 9 7.22 12.48 -10.78
C GLY A 9 7.45 12.23 -9.28
N ARG A 10 7.18 13.22 -8.42
CA ARG A 10 7.32 13.08 -6.96
C ARG A 10 6.32 12.07 -6.39
N LYS A 11 5.12 11.99 -6.96
CA LYS A 11 4.10 11.00 -6.56
C LYS A 11 4.55 9.59 -6.92
N ILE A 12 5.11 9.41 -8.12
CA ILE A 12 5.73 8.14 -8.56
C ILE A 12 6.83 7.71 -7.58
N GLY A 13 7.74 8.62 -7.23
CA GLY A 13 8.83 8.35 -6.29
C GLY A 13 8.33 7.91 -4.91
N LYS A 14 7.32 8.61 -4.36
CA LYS A 14 6.72 8.25 -3.06
C LYS A 14 6.04 6.88 -3.10
N ILE A 15 5.27 6.58 -4.14
CA ILE A 15 4.62 5.26 -4.31
C ILE A 15 5.68 4.16 -4.44
N ARG A 16 6.76 4.40 -5.19
CA ARG A 16 7.88 3.48 -5.34
C ARG A 16 8.52 3.16 -3.97
N GLU A 17 8.76 4.17 -3.16
CA GLU A 17 9.34 4.01 -1.81
C GLU A 17 8.42 3.25 -0.88
N LEU A 18 7.11 3.54 -0.89
CA LEU A 18 6.10 2.81 -0.14
C LEU A 18 6.03 1.32 -0.54
N ARG A 19 6.31 1.01 -1.81
CA ARG A 19 6.40 -0.37 -2.32
C ARG A 19 7.76 -1.04 -2.01
N GLY A 20 8.73 -0.33 -1.44
CA GLY A 20 10.06 -0.86 -1.17
C GLY A 20 10.89 -1.16 -2.43
N ILE A 21 10.55 -0.54 -3.57
CA ILE A 21 11.22 -0.80 -4.85
C ILE A 21 12.39 0.18 -5.03
N LYS A 22 13.57 -0.33 -5.36
CA LYS A 22 14.72 0.51 -5.72
C LYS A 22 14.54 1.11 -7.12
N GLN A 23 15.06 2.31 -7.36
CA GLN A 23 15.00 2.93 -8.69
C GLN A 23 15.61 2.03 -9.79
N GLU A 24 16.69 1.31 -9.47
CA GLU A 24 17.32 0.35 -10.38
C GLU A 24 16.38 -0.80 -10.78
N ALA A 25 15.61 -1.33 -9.83
CA ALA A 25 14.66 -2.40 -10.09
C ALA A 25 13.49 -1.92 -10.96
N LEU A 26 12.95 -0.73 -10.66
CA LEU A 26 11.92 -0.11 -11.49
C LEU A 26 12.43 0.17 -12.92
N ALA A 27 13.67 0.62 -13.04
CA ALA A 27 14.30 0.88 -14.34
C ALA A 27 14.47 -0.41 -15.15
N ALA A 28 14.89 -1.51 -14.50
CA ALA A 28 15.05 -2.81 -15.13
C ALA A 28 13.72 -3.35 -15.68
N GLU A 29 12.63 -3.26 -14.92
CA GLU A 29 11.29 -3.67 -15.35
C GLU A 29 10.75 -2.84 -16.53
N LEU A 30 11.09 -1.55 -16.58
CA LEU A 30 10.71 -0.67 -17.68
C LEU A 30 11.65 -0.73 -18.88
N GLY A 31 12.77 -1.46 -18.78
CA GLY A 31 13.79 -1.55 -19.83
C GLY A 31 14.50 -0.21 -20.09
N ILE A 32 14.61 0.66 -19.08
CA ILE A 32 15.27 1.97 -19.18
C ILE A 32 16.41 2.09 -18.17
N SER A 33 17.19 3.16 -18.24
CA SER A 33 18.27 3.39 -17.28
C SER A 33 17.74 3.93 -15.95
N GLN A 34 18.45 3.65 -14.84
CA GLN A 34 18.13 4.23 -13.53
C GLN A 34 18.15 5.77 -13.56
N GLN A 35 19.02 6.36 -14.37
CA GLN A 35 19.08 7.80 -14.59
C GLN A 35 17.81 8.34 -15.26
N ALA A 36 17.20 7.57 -16.18
CA ALA A 36 15.93 7.93 -16.78
C ALA A 36 14.80 7.92 -15.75
N ILE A 37 14.75 6.92 -14.85
CA ILE A 37 13.81 6.91 -13.72
C ILE A 37 14.01 8.13 -12.82
N SER A 38 15.25 8.44 -12.45
CA SER A 38 15.55 9.61 -11.62
C SER A 38 15.04 10.91 -12.25
N LYS A 39 15.23 11.07 -13.57
CA LYS A 39 14.68 12.21 -14.33
C LYS A 39 13.15 12.23 -14.34
N ILE A 40 12.50 11.08 -14.52
CA ILE A 40 11.04 10.96 -14.47
C ILE A 40 10.50 11.38 -13.10
N GLU A 41 11.13 10.92 -12.01
CA GLU A 41 10.72 11.27 -10.65
C GLU A 41 10.91 12.76 -10.32
N GLN A 42 11.85 13.42 -10.99
CA GLN A 42 12.07 14.87 -10.89
C GLN A 42 11.24 15.68 -11.88
N SER A 43 10.50 15.03 -12.79
CA SER A 43 9.67 15.73 -13.78
C SER A 43 8.33 16.15 -13.18
N PRO A 44 7.88 17.41 -13.40
CA PRO A 44 6.57 17.86 -12.95
C PRO A 44 5.44 17.11 -13.64
N ASP A 45 5.65 16.71 -14.90
CA ASP A 45 4.67 16.01 -15.72
C ASP A 45 5.29 14.76 -16.39
N VAL A 46 4.46 13.76 -16.67
CA VAL A 46 4.86 12.50 -17.28
C VAL A 46 3.80 12.13 -18.31
N ASP A 47 4.23 11.75 -19.51
CA ASP A 47 3.30 11.36 -20.56
C ASP A 47 2.44 10.16 -20.13
N ASP A 48 1.16 10.16 -20.53
CA ASP A 48 0.19 9.16 -20.08
C ASP A 48 0.64 7.72 -20.41
N ALA A 49 1.31 7.51 -21.55
CA ALA A 49 1.79 6.19 -21.95
C ALA A 49 2.91 5.67 -21.03
N SER A 50 3.86 6.53 -20.63
CA SER A 50 4.88 6.19 -19.64
C SER A 50 4.27 6.03 -18.25
N LEU A 51 3.33 6.88 -17.89
CA LEU A 51 2.64 6.81 -16.60
C LEU A 51 1.88 5.48 -16.44
N GLU A 52 1.19 5.01 -17.48
CA GLU A 52 0.52 3.70 -17.48
C GLU A 52 1.51 2.54 -17.30
N LYS A 53 2.65 2.57 -17.99
CA LYS A 53 3.70 1.55 -17.86
C LYS A 53 4.25 1.51 -16.44
N ILE A 54 4.56 2.69 -15.88
CA ILE A 54 5.05 2.83 -14.50
C ILE A 54 4.00 2.33 -13.51
N ALA A 55 2.74 2.72 -13.69
CA ALA A 55 1.63 2.30 -12.83
C ALA A 55 1.48 0.76 -12.81
N LYS A 56 1.59 0.13 -13.99
CA LYS A 56 1.54 -1.33 -14.13
C LYS A 56 2.65 -2.03 -13.34
N VAL A 57 3.88 -1.54 -13.41
CA VAL A 57 5.02 -2.10 -12.65
C VAL A 57 4.86 -1.86 -11.15
N LEU A 58 4.35 -0.69 -10.74
CA LEU A 58 4.08 -0.35 -9.34
C LEU A 58 2.81 -1.02 -8.77
N GLY A 59 2.05 -1.74 -9.60
CA GLY A 59 0.81 -2.42 -9.20
C GLY A 59 -0.30 -1.46 -8.79
N VAL A 60 -0.39 -0.29 -9.43
CA VAL A 60 -1.42 0.74 -9.19
C VAL A 60 -2.02 1.20 -10.52
N THR A 61 -3.06 2.03 -10.50
CA THR A 61 -3.59 2.67 -11.71
C THR A 61 -2.92 4.04 -11.94
N ALA A 62 -2.88 4.51 -13.19
CA ALA A 62 -2.38 5.85 -13.51
C ALA A 62 -3.17 6.93 -12.75
N ASP A 63 -4.49 6.76 -12.64
CA ASP A 63 -5.35 7.66 -11.86
C ASP A 63 -4.97 7.68 -10.37
N SER A 64 -4.61 6.53 -9.80
CA SER A 64 -4.14 6.44 -8.40
C SER A 64 -2.88 7.29 -8.19
N ILE A 65 -1.97 7.33 -9.16
CA ILE A 65 -0.77 8.16 -9.11
C ILE A 65 -1.15 9.64 -9.22
N LYS A 66 -2.07 10.00 -10.13
CA LYS A 66 -2.55 11.38 -10.30
C LYS A 66 -3.26 11.89 -9.04
N SER A 67 -4.10 11.06 -8.39
CA SER A 67 -4.83 11.39 -7.17
C SER A 67 -4.03 11.21 -5.88
N PHE A 68 -2.79 10.70 -5.96
CA PHE A 68 -1.98 10.45 -4.78
C PHE A 68 -1.70 11.74 -3.99
N SER A 69 -1.99 11.71 -2.70
CA SER A 69 -1.68 12.74 -1.72
C SER A 69 -1.11 12.09 -0.46
N GLU A 70 -0.18 12.77 0.22
CA GLU A 70 0.42 12.24 1.46
C GLU A 70 -0.62 12.11 2.58
N GLU A 71 -1.62 13.00 2.61
CA GLU A 71 -2.72 12.92 3.56
C GLU A 71 -3.59 11.67 3.34
N ALA A 72 -3.80 11.23 2.08
CA ALA A 72 -4.51 9.99 1.79
C ALA A 72 -3.73 8.74 2.26
N VAL A 73 -2.39 8.80 2.25
CA VAL A 73 -1.53 7.72 2.78
C VAL A 73 -1.53 7.71 4.31
N LEU A 74 -1.50 8.88 4.96
CA LEU A 74 -1.63 8.96 6.42
C LEU A 74 -3.00 8.43 6.89
N ASN A 75 -4.08 8.74 6.15
CA ASN A 75 -5.37 8.11 6.38
C ASN A 75 -5.32 6.59 6.19
N TYR A 76 -4.66 6.07 5.15
CA TYR A 76 -4.49 4.61 4.96
C TYR A 76 -3.85 3.90 6.16
N PHE A 77 -2.81 4.50 6.77
CA PHE A 77 -2.20 3.94 7.99
C PHE A 77 -3.12 4.04 9.23
N ASN A 78 -3.94 5.09 9.32
CA ASN A 78 -4.91 5.25 10.40
C ASN A 78 -6.15 4.33 10.23
N THR A 79 -6.55 4.02 8.99
CA THR A 79 -7.70 3.15 8.65
C THR A 79 -7.44 1.66 8.93
N PHE A 80 -6.23 1.26 9.36
CA PHE A 80 -6.06 -0.07 9.99
C PHE A 80 -6.80 -0.19 11.33
N ASN A 81 -7.20 0.93 11.95
CA ASN A 81 -8.02 0.95 13.17
C ASN A 81 -9.49 1.29 12.94
N ASP A 82 -9.87 1.78 11.76
CA ASP A 82 -11.24 2.26 11.52
C ASP A 82 -11.82 1.64 10.25
N ASN A 83 -12.92 0.92 10.42
CA ASN A 83 -13.63 0.13 9.40
C ASN A 83 -14.35 1.00 8.35
N SER A 84 -13.80 2.16 7.97
CA SER A 84 -14.41 3.06 6.99
C SER A 84 -13.86 2.78 5.59
N THR A 85 -14.67 2.07 4.83
CA THR A 85 -14.51 1.69 3.41
C THR A 85 -14.05 2.86 2.53
N GLY A 86 -12.76 2.88 2.19
CA GLY A 86 -12.17 3.71 1.14
C GLY A 86 -11.93 2.92 -0.14
N ALA A 87 -12.18 3.54 -1.30
CA ALA A 87 -12.30 2.95 -2.64
C ALA A 87 -11.03 2.28 -3.24
N PHE A 88 -10.08 1.83 -2.43
CA PHE A 88 -8.83 1.17 -2.86
C PHE A 88 -8.65 -0.25 -2.28
N ASN A 89 -9.74 -0.89 -1.85
CA ASN A 89 -9.73 -2.24 -1.30
C ASN A 89 -9.60 -3.31 -2.40
N ASN A 90 -8.37 -3.57 -2.85
CA ASN A 90 -8.02 -4.86 -3.49
C ASN A 90 -7.60 -5.93 -2.45
N PHE A 91 -7.67 -5.59 -1.15
CA PHE A 91 -7.62 -6.52 -0.03
C PHE A 91 -8.95 -6.48 0.73
N ASN A 92 -10.02 -6.94 0.07
CA ASN A 92 -11.27 -7.24 0.76
C ASN A 92 -11.06 -8.50 1.61
N CYS A 93 -10.55 -8.37 2.83
CA CYS A 93 -10.81 -9.39 3.84
C CYS A 93 -12.34 -9.45 4.02
N THR A 94 -12.95 -10.58 3.68
CA THR A 94 -14.40 -10.82 3.85
C THR A 94 -14.81 -11.03 5.31
N PHE A 95 -13.84 -10.93 6.22
CA PHE A 95 -14.00 -11.05 7.66
C PHE A 95 -13.16 -9.97 8.35
N ASN A 96 -13.63 -9.50 9.50
CA ASN A 96 -12.86 -8.61 10.35
C ASN A 96 -11.72 -9.41 11.02
N PRO A 97 -10.45 -9.05 10.82
CA PRO A 97 -9.32 -9.75 11.44
C PRO A 97 -9.38 -9.78 12.97
N ILE A 98 -9.94 -8.74 13.59
CA ILE A 98 -10.08 -8.66 15.06
C ILE A 98 -10.98 -9.79 15.57
N ASP A 99 -12.10 -10.05 14.88
CA ASP A 99 -13.03 -11.12 15.26
C ASP A 99 -12.35 -12.49 15.22
N LYS A 100 -11.45 -12.71 14.25
CA LYS A 100 -10.66 -13.95 14.16
C LYS A 100 -9.62 -14.10 15.24
N VAL A 101 -9.06 -12.99 15.72
CA VAL A 101 -8.14 -13.00 16.87
C VAL A 101 -8.90 -13.33 18.16
N ILE A 102 -10.08 -12.75 18.36
CA ILE A 102 -10.94 -13.04 19.51
C ILE A 102 -11.34 -14.52 19.51
N GLU A 103 -11.79 -15.05 18.37
CA GLU A 103 -12.16 -16.47 18.22
C GLU A 103 -10.99 -17.41 18.56
N LEU A 104 -9.76 -17.04 18.18
CA LEU A 104 -8.56 -17.81 18.54
C LEU A 104 -8.30 -17.80 20.06
N TYR A 105 -8.44 -16.65 20.71
CA TYR A 105 -8.27 -16.53 22.16
C TYR A 105 -9.29 -17.35 22.94
N GLU A 106 -10.56 -17.35 22.53
CA GLU A 106 -11.60 -18.15 23.17
C GLU A 106 -11.30 -19.65 23.09
N ARG A 107 -10.82 -20.14 21.93
CA ARG A 107 -10.42 -21.55 21.76
C ARG A 107 -9.20 -21.91 22.61
N LEU A 108 -8.20 -21.02 22.69
CA LEU A 108 -7.02 -21.24 23.54
C LEU A 108 -7.42 -21.33 25.01
N LEU A 109 -8.29 -20.43 25.47
CA LEU A 109 -8.79 -20.44 26.84
C LEU A 109 -9.57 -21.74 27.14
N GLN A 110 -10.37 -22.21 26.19
CA GLN A 110 -11.10 -23.47 26.31
C GLN A 110 -10.16 -24.67 26.40
N ALA A 111 -9.15 -24.74 25.52
CA ALA A 111 -8.14 -25.80 25.56
C ALA A 111 -7.34 -25.81 26.88
N GLU A 112 -7.05 -24.64 27.43
CA GLU A 112 -6.37 -24.51 28.72
C GLU A 112 -7.23 -25.01 29.89
N LYS A 113 -8.54 -24.70 29.88
CA LYS A 113 -9.49 -25.22 30.86
C LYS A 113 -9.61 -26.74 30.78
N GLU A 114 -9.78 -27.29 29.59
CA GLU A 114 -9.88 -28.74 29.37
C GLU A 114 -8.62 -29.47 29.83
N LYS A 115 -7.43 -28.92 29.52
CA LYS A 115 -6.15 -29.45 30.02
C LYS A 115 -6.09 -29.45 31.55
N ASN A 116 -6.50 -28.36 32.19
CA ASN A 116 -6.50 -28.27 33.65
C ASN A 116 -7.49 -29.25 34.30
N ASP A 117 -8.64 -29.49 33.67
CA ASP A 117 -9.63 -30.44 34.18
C ASP A 117 -9.17 -31.90 34.02
N LEU A 118 -8.43 -32.21 32.94
CA LEU A 118 -7.76 -33.50 32.77
C LEU A 118 -6.66 -33.73 33.81
N LEU A 119 -5.95 -32.69 34.22
CA LEU A 119 -4.91 -32.76 35.26
C LEU A 119 -5.46 -32.86 36.69
N LYS A 120 -6.75 -32.59 36.90
CA LYS A 120 -7.44 -32.72 38.20
C LYS A 120 -8.10 -34.09 38.42
N LYS A 121 -8.12 -34.96 37.40
CA LYS A 121 -8.52 -36.37 37.53
C LYS A 121 -7.30 -37.24 37.80
#